data_AF-A0A4Q5M4M0-F1
#
_entry.id   AF-A0A4Q5M4M0-F1
#
_cell.length_a   1.000
_cell.length_b   1.000
_cell.length_c   1.000
_cell.angle_alpha   90.00
_cell.angle_beta   90.00
_cell.angle_gamma   90.00
#
_symmetry.space_group_name_H-M   'P 1'
#
loop_
_entity.id
_entity.type
_entity.pdbx_description
1 polymer ?
#
loop_
_entity_poly.entity_id
_entity_poly.type
_entity_poly.pdbx_seq_one_letter_code
_entity_poly.pdbx_strand_id
1 'polypeptide(L)'
;MPAKRKPLWIFEKSSQFSIQDIENVLFDIDEGSFSGNDMPFIYTNQMSCHIKEENGRFIVHFHDGHKEFVTVDTTNHQLTIQGEWWYKGVYTLSQENNHTNISSQVFNVARKGRWMASLMALFEKTTHEKNFHVFVERIEAAIKRRK
;
A
#
# COMPACT_ATOMS: atom_id res chain seq x y z
N MET A 1 -26.50 2.15 3.19
CA MET A 1 -25.04 2.32 3.39
C MET A 1 -24.44 0.96 3.65
N PRO A 2 -23.52 0.42 2.83
CA PRO A 2 -22.86 -0.84 3.17
C PRO A 2 -22.06 -0.63 4.46
N ALA A 3 -22.22 -1.53 5.42
CA ALA A 3 -21.52 -1.46 6.70
C ALA A 3 -20.00 -1.30 6.44
N LYS A 4 -19.40 -0.23 6.98
CA LYS A 4 -17.94 -0.03 6.94
C LYS A 4 -17.31 -1.28 7.54
N ARG A 5 -16.63 -2.09 6.72
CA ARG A 5 -15.91 -3.28 7.21
C ARG A 5 -14.89 -2.80 8.22
N LYS A 6 -14.82 -3.44 9.39
CA LYS A 6 -13.77 -3.14 10.35
C LYS A 6 -12.43 -3.63 9.79
N PRO A 7 -11.36 -2.83 9.90
CA PRO A 7 -10.03 -3.31 9.56
C PRO A 7 -9.64 -4.46 10.49
N LEU A 8 -8.93 -5.45 9.95
CA LEU A 8 -8.26 -6.48 10.72
C LEU A 8 -7.13 -5.88 11.56
N TRP A 9 -6.32 -5.01 10.94
CA TRP A 9 -5.22 -4.32 11.58
C TRP A 9 -5.13 -2.88 11.11
N ILE A 10 -4.62 -2.05 12.01
CA ILE A 10 -4.29 -0.65 11.75
C ILE A 10 -2.85 -0.47 12.21
N PHE A 11 -2.03 0.09 11.33
CA PHE A 11 -0.66 0.48 11.62
C PHE A 11 -0.51 1.97 11.35
N GLU A 12 0.23 2.68 12.19
CA GLU A 12 0.39 4.13 12.09
C GLU A 12 1.85 4.50 12.31
N LYS A 13 2.33 5.49 11.56
CA LYS A 13 3.67 6.05 11.73
C LYS A 13 3.64 7.51 11.29
N SER A 14 4.17 8.38 12.16
CA SER A 14 4.36 9.79 11.84
C SER A 14 5.64 9.99 11.05
N SER A 15 5.56 10.85 10.04
CA SER A 15 6.68 11.34 9.24
C SER A 15 6.84 12.85 9.44
N GLN A 16 8.08 13.31 9.33
CA GLN A 16 8.46 14.73 9.40
C GLN A 16 8.34 15.45 8.05
N PHE A 17 8.01 14.74 6.98
CA PHE A 17 7.75 15.31 5.66
C PHE A 17 6.29 15.77 5.54
N SER A 18 6.05 16.74 4.65
CA SER A 18 4.70 17.19 4.32
C SER A 18 3.92 16.12 3.55
N ILE A 19 2.58 16.17 3.59
CA ILE A 19 1.75 15.30 2.73
C ILE A 19 2.19 15.41 1.27
N GLN A 20 2.42 16.63 0.76
CA GLN A 20 2.78 16.83 -0.64
C GLN A 20 4.11 16.14 -0.99
N ASP A 21 5.12 16.22 -0.12
CA ASP A 21 6.40 15.52 -0.32
C ASP A 21 6.20 14.01 -0.41
N ILE A 22 5.30 13.45 0.42
CA ILE A 22 4.98 12.02 0.44
C ILE A 22 4.19 11.63 -0.81
N GLU A 23 3.18 12.40 -1.20
CA GLU A 23 2.36 12.13 -2.39
C GLU A 23 3.18 12.18 -3.68
N ASN A 24 4.10 13.14 -3.79
CA ASN A 24 5.01 13.26 -4.94
C ASN A 24 5.95 12.05 -5.11
N VAL A 25 6.07 11.19 -4.10
CA VAL A 25 6.82 9.93 -4.19
C VAL A 25 5.87 8.75 -4.29
N LEU A 26 4.77 8.77 -3.53
CA LEU A 26 3.85 7.64 -3.41
C LEU A 26 2.93 7.50 -4.63
N PHE A 27 2.54 8.62 -5.24
CA PHE A 27 1.59 8.68 -6.36
C PHE A 27 2.28 8.89 -7.71
N ASP A 28 3.61 9.05 -7.70
CA ASP A 28 4.47 9.12 -8.88
C ASP A 28 4.68 7.70 -9.44
N ILE A 29 3.57 7.03 -9.76
CA ILE A 29 3.52 5.68 -10.30
C ILE A 29 3.38 5.81 -11.82
N ASP A 30 4.47 5.51 -12.53
CA ASP A 30 4.46 5.42 -13.99
C ASP A 30 4.16 3.99 -14.47
N GLU A 31 3.64 3.88 -15.69
CA GLU A 31 3.64 2.60 -16.39
C GLU A 31 5.08 2.16 -16.71
N GLY A 32 5.37 0.87 -16.55
CA GLY A 32 6.72 0.38 -16.84
C GLY A 32 7.12 -0.85 -16.05
N SER A 33 8.38 -1.24 -16.23
CA SER A 33 8.98 -2.35 -15.50
C SER A 33 9.87 -1.82 -14.39
N PHE A 34 9.62 -2.26 -13.16
CA PHE A 34 10.32 -1.78 -11.97
C PHE A 34 10.96 -2.97 -11.25
N SER A 35 12.11 -2.76 -10.61
CA SER A 35 12.57 -3.71 -9.59
C SER A 35 11.67 -3.58 -8.37
N GLY A 36 11.42 -4.66 -7.62
CA GLY A 36 10.64 -4.58 -6.38
C GLY A 36 11.27 -3.72 -5.27
N ASN A 37 12.49 -3.22 -5.50
CA ASN A 37 13.12 -2.22 -4.64
C ASN A 37 12.77 -0.77 -5.02
N ASP A 38 12.28 -0.54 -6.24
CA ASP A 38 12.00 0.80 -6.77
C ASP A 38 10.62 1.32 -6.35
N MET A 39 9.70 0.40 -6.01
CA MET A 39 8.36 0.75 -5.58
C MET A 39 8.20 0.56 -4.07
N PRO A 40 7.79 1.61 -3.33
CA PRO A 40 7.72 1.54 -1.87
C PRO A 40 6.67 0.52 -1.40
N PHE A 41 5.59 0.34 -2.18
CA PHE A 41 4.45 -0.51 -1.84
C PHE A 41 4.57 -1.99 -2.27
N ILE A 42 5.65 -2.38 -2.96
CA ILE A 42 5.85 -3.76 -3.38
C ILE A 42 6.49 -4.57 -2.27
N TYR A 43 5.83 -5.66 -1.88
CA TYR A 43 6.32 -6.58 -0.86
C TYR A 43 7.65 -7.22 -1.28
N THR A 44 8.55 -7.37 -0.29
CA THR A 44 10.01 -7.50 -0.42
C THR A 44 10.56 -8.75 -1.10
N ASN A 45 9.72 -9.59 -1.72
CA ASN A 45 10.16 -10.84 -2.37
C ASN A 45 9.93 -10.84 -3.89
N GLN A 46 9.39 -9.77 -4.47
CA GLN A 46 9.17 -9.66 -5.91
C GLN A 46 10.38 -8.98 -6.55
N MET A 47 11.15 -9.69 -7.37
CA MET A 47 12.37 -9.14 -7.99
C MET A 47 12.07 -8.06 -9.04
N SER A 48 10.92 -8.17 -9.70
CA SER A 48 10.46 -7.25 -10.73
C SER A 48 8.95 -7.28 -10.85
N CYS A 49 8.35 -6.14 -11.18
CA CYS A 49 6.95 -6.05 -11.57
C CYS A 49 6.80 -5.24 -12.86
N HIS A 50 5.67 -5.41 -13.53
CA HIS A 50 5.25 -4.55 -14.62
C HIS A 50 3.96 -3.84 -14.23
N ILE A 51 3.95 -2.51 -14.25
CA ILE A 51 2.80 -1.69 -13.91
C ILE A 51 2.15 -1.20 -15.19
N LYS A 52 0.84 -1.36 -15.27
CA LYS A 52 0.01 -0.86 -16.37
C LYS A 52 -1.24 -0.20 -15.82
N GLU A 53 -1.64 0.93 -16.37
CA GLU A 53 -2.89 1.58 -16.03
C GLU A 53 -4.03 0.96 -16.86
N GLU A 54 -5.10 0.53 -16.19
CA GLU A 54 -6.29 -0.01 -16.83
C GLU A 54 -7.56 0.47 -16.13
N ASN A 55 -8.32 1.35 -16.79
CA ASN A 55 -9.58 1.92 -16.30
C ASN A 55 -9.41 2.75 -15.00
N GLY A 56 -8.39 3.61 -14.93
CA GLY A 56 -8.17 4.51 -13.79
C GLY A 56 -7.64 3.80 -12.53
N ARG A 57 -7.02 2.65 -12.70
CA ARG A 57 -6.29 1.92 -11.66
C ARG A 57 -5.01 1.33 -12.25
N PHE A 58 -3.98 1.25 -11.44
CA PHE A 58 -2.76 0.56 -11.81
C PHE A 58 -2.89 -0.93 -11.50
N ILE A 59 -2.49 -1.76 -12.44
CA ILE A 59 -2.37 -3.21 -12.27
C ILE A 59 -0.88 -3.51 -12.21
N VAL A 60 -0.46 -4.06 -11.08
CA VAL A 60 0.91 -4.52 -10.86
C VAL A 60 0.96 -6.00 -11.20
N HIS A 61 1.65 -6.33 -12.28
CA HIS A 61 1.89 -7.68 -12.75
C HIS A 61 3.20 -8.18 -12.18
N PHE A 62 3.14 -9.23 -11.37
CA PHE A 62 4.30 -9.90 -10.82
C PHE A 62 4.75 -11.07 -11.70
N HIS A 63 6.04 -11.43 -11.61
CA HIS A 63 6.64 -12.46 -12.46
C HIS A 63 6.08 -13.87 -12.17
N ASP A 64 5.63 -14.11 -10.94
CA ASP A 64 4.96 -15.35 -10.52
C ASP A 64 3.49 -15.45 -11.01
N GLY A 65 3.01 -14.46 -11.76
CA GLY A 65 1.65 -14.40 -12.29
C GLY A 65 0.64 -13.77 -11.34
N HIS A 66 1.04 -13.39 -10.12
CA HIS A 66 0.19 -12.66 -9.19
C HIS A 66 -0.08 -11.25 -9.71
N LYS A 67 -1.23 -10.70 -9.34
CA LYS A 67 -1.65 -9.35 -9.71
C LYS A 67 -2.14 -8.59 -8.50
N GLU A 68 -1.69 -7.36 -8.38
CA GLU A 68 -2.24 -6.40 -7.42
C GLU A 68 -2.89 -5.24 -8.15
N PHE A 69 -3.98 -4.75 -7.59
CA PHE A 69 -4.68 -3.57 -8.07
C PHE A 69 -4.37 -2.42 -7.13
N VAL A 70 -3.81 -1.35 -7.69
CA VAL A 70 -3.46 -0.14 -6.98
C VAL A 70 -4.35 1.00 -7.47
N THR A 71 -4.96 1.72 -6.54
CA THR A 71 -5.79 2.88 -6.83
C THR A 71 -5.33 4.04 -5.97
N VAL A 72 -5.10 5.17 -6.62
CA VAL A 72 -4.75 6.44 -5.97
C VAL A 72 -6.00 7.30 -5.89
N ASP A 73 -6.27 7.85 -4.72
CA ASP A 73 -7.29 8.86 -4.47
C ASP A 73 -6.60 10.09 -3.87
N THR A 74 -6.25 11.03 -4.74
CA THR A 74 -5.59 12.29 -4.37
C THR A 74 -6.52 13.24 -3.62
N THR A 75 -7.85 13.07 -3.74
CA THR A 75 -8.81 13.92 -3.02
C THR A 75 -8.87 13.55 -1.55
N ASN A 76 -8.74 12.26 -1.23
CA ASN A 76 -8.77 11.74 0.13
C ASN A 76 -7.38 11.34 0.67
N HIS A 77 -6.30 11.72 -0.03
CA HIS A 77 -4.90 11.38 0.31
C HIS A 77 -4.70 9.88 0.59
N GLN A 78 -5.24 9.04 -0.28
CA GLN A 78 -5.35 7.60 -0.08
C GLN A 78 -4.70 6.78 -1.20
N LEU A 79 -3.96 5.74 -0.81
CA LEU A 79 -3.53 4.66 -1.69
C LEU A 79 -4.24 3.39 -1.28
N THR A 80 -4.95 2.77 -2.21
CA THR A 80 -5.56 1.44 -2.00
C THR A 80 -4.76 0.40 -2.75
N ILE A 81 -4.41 -0.68 -2.07
CA ILE A 81 -3.80 -1.87 -2.66
C ILE A 81 -4.72 -3.04 -2.40
N GLN A 82 -5.14 -3.71 -3.46
CA GLN A 82 -5.93 -4.94 -3.37
C GLN A 82 -5.17 -6.06 -4.06
N GLY A 83 -4.64 -6.96 -3.25
CA GLY A 83 -4.00 -8.20 -3.68
C GLY A 83 -4.85 -9.40 -3.29
N GLU A 84 -4.66 -10.51 -3.99
CA GLU A 84 -5.28 -11.79 -3.67
C GLU A 84 -6.82 -11.76 -3.61
N TRP A 85 -7.40 -12.89 -3.19
CA TRP A 85 -8.85 -13.04 -3.06
C TRP A 85 -9.41 -12.48 -1.74
N TRP A 86 -8.55 -12.12 -0.78
CA TRP A 86 -8.95 -11.76 0.58
C TRP A 86 -8.39 -10.47 1.13
N TYR A 87 -7.36 -9.87 0.53
CA TYR A 87 -6.61 -8.76 1.12
C TYR A 87 -6.95 -7.41 0.46
N LYS A 88 -7.06 -6.37 1.29
CA LYS A 88 -7.09 -4.98 0.86
C LYS A 88 -6.39 -4.10 1.89
N GLY A 89 -5.30 -3.46 1.50
CA GLY A 89 -4.62 -2.40 2.25
C GLY A 89 -5.10 -1.03 1.82
N VAL A 90 -5.36 -0.14 2.77
CA VAL A 90 -5.67 1.27 2.52
C VAL A 90 -4.69 2.10 3.32
N TYR A 91 -3.84 2.85 2.63
CA TYR A 91 -2.94 3.82 3.21
C TYR A 91 -3.61 5.18 3.16
N THR A 92 -3.67 5.88 4.29
CA THR A 92 -4.22 7.23 4.37
C THR A 92 -3.17 8.16 4.95
N LEU A 93 -2.96 9.28 4.30
CA LEU A 93 -2.09 10.36 4.78
C LEU A 93 -2.95 11.44 5.43
N SER A 94 -2.59 11.86 6.64
CA SER A 94 -3.25 12.97 7.33
C SER A 94 -2.24 13.93 7.92
N GLN A 95 -2.46 15.22 7.71
CA GLN A 95 -1.57 16.26 8.19
C GLN A 95 -1.90 16.52 9.67
N GLU A 96 -0.91 16.37 10.54
CA GLU A 96 -1.02 16.63 11.97
C GLU A 96 0.05 17.65 12.37
N ASN A 97 -0.34 18.92 12.43
CA ASN A 97 0.56 20.05 12.68
C ASN A 97 1.77 20.02 11.72
N ASN A 98 2.99 19.86 12.25
CA ASN A 98 4.24 19.84 11.49
C ASN A 98 4.65 18.44 10.99
N HIS A 99 3.79 17.44 11.15
CA HIS A 99 4.07 16.05 10.78
C HIS A 99 2.95 15.49 9.90
N THR A 100 3.26 14.49 9.09
CA THR A 100 2.27 13.70 8.37
C THR A 100 2.11 12.36 9.05
N ASN A 101 0.90 12.04 9.50
CA ASN A 101 0.57 10.70 9.96
C ASN A 101 0.24 9.82 8.75
N ILE A 102 0.93 8.69 8.65
CA ILE A 102 0.69 7.67 7.64
C ILE A 102 0.02 6.51 8.36
N SER A 103 -1.22 6.21 7.99
CA SER A 103 -1.94 5.04 8.51
C SER A 103 -2.09 3.98 7.43
N SER A 104 -2.01 2.71 7.80
CA SER A 104 -2.29 1.56 6.95
C SER A 104 -3.36 0.70 7.60
N GLN A 105 -4.50 0.55 6.91
CA GLN A 105 -5.62 -0.27 7.35
C GLN A 105 -5.73 -1.51 6.46
N VAL A 106 -5.69 -2.68 7.07
CA VAL A 106 -5.82 -3.96 6.35
C VAL A 106 -7.21 -4.52 6.54
N PHE A 107 -7.90 -4.89 5.45
CA PHE A 107 -9.25 -5.41 5.46
C PHE A 107 -9.33 -6.82 4.87
N ASN A 108 -10.16 -7.67 5.49
CA ASN A 108 -10.58 -8.93 4.88
C ASN A 108 -11.70 -8.66 3.84
N VAL A 109 -11.33 -8.72 2.56
CA VAL A 109 -12.25 -8.53 1.43
C VAL A 109 -12.85 -9.83 0.88
N ALA A 110 -12.47 -10.99 1.41
CA ALA A 110 -12.87 -12.30 0.90
C ALA A 110 -14.39 -12.47 0.74
N ARG A 111 -14.80 -12.95 -0.44
CA ARG A 111 -16.21 -13.31 -0.75
C ARG A 111 -16.53 -14.77 -0.44
N LYS A 112 -15.57 -15.68 -0.64
CA LYS A 112 -15.65 -17.12 -0.32
C LYS A 112 -14.50 -17.45 0.64
N GLY A 113 -14.56 -18.57 1.37
CA GLY A 113 -13.41 -19.02 2.18
C GLY A 113 -12.99 -18.08 3.33
N ARG A 114 -13.87 -17.22 3.84
CA ARG A 114 -13.52 -16.17 4.82
C ARG A 114 -12.79 -16.68 6.06
N TRP A 115 -13.12 -17.88 6.54
CA TRP A 115 -12.44 -18.50 7.67
C TRP A 115 -10.95 -18.77 7.38
N MET A 116 -10.65 -19.19 6.15
CA MET A 116 -9.29 -19.45 5.69
C MET A 116 -8.52 -18.14 5.53
N ALA A 117 -9.16 -17.09 5.02
CA ALA A 117 -8.59 -15.74 4.99
C ALA A 117 -8.27 -15.22 6.40
N SER A 118 -9.15 -15.46 7.38
CA SER A 118 -8.90 -15.09 8.77
C SER A 118 -7.72 -15.86 9.37
N LEU A 119 -7.53 -17.14 9.01
CA LEU A 119 -6.36 -17.92 9.44
C LEU A 119 -5.07 -17.40 8.80
N MET A 120 -5.07 -17.17 7.49
CA MET A 120 -3.92 -16.60 6.77
C MET A 120 -3.51 -15.25 7.39
N ALA A 121 -4.50 -14.40 7.66
CA ALA A 121 -4.26 -13.12 8.30
C ALA A 121 -3.49 -13.28 9.63
N LEU A 122 -3.86 -14.22 10.50
CA LEU A 122 -3.18 -14.41 11.79
C LEU A 122 -1.67 -14.64 11.65
N PHE A 123 -1.23 -15.35 10.62
CA PHE A 123 0.19 -15.62 10.36
C PHE A 123 0.92 -14.43 9.73
N GLU A 124 0.19 -13.53 9.08
CA GLU A 124 0.79 -12.44 8.31
C GLU A 124 0.89 -11.11 9.06
N LYS A 125 0.22 -10.94 10.21
CA LYS A 125 0.16 -9.64 10.92
C LYS A 125 1.52 -8.99 11.10
N THR A 126 2.49 -9.71 11.67
CA THR A 126 3.83 -9.19 11.94
C THR A 126 4.59 -8.87 10.66
N THR A 127 4.33 -9.63 9.59
CA THR A 127 4.91 -9.37 8.26
C THR A 127 4.35 -8.07 7.68
N HIS A 128 3.03 -7.86 7.75
CA HIS A 128 2.39 -6.61 7.32
C HIS A 128 2.87 -5.39 8.12
N GLU A 129 3.04 -5.54 9.43
CA GLU A 129 3.57 -4.48 10.30
C GLU A 129 5.00 -4.08 9.91
N LYS A 130 5.88 -5.07 9.73
CA LYS A 130 7.26 -4.85 9.27
C LYS A 130 7.29 -4.21 7.89
N ASN A 131 6.49 -4.72 6.96
CA ASN A 131 6.40 -4.19 5.60
C ASN A 131 5.88 -2.75 5.61
N PHE A 132 4.93 -2.40 6.48
CA PHE A 132 4.46 -1.03 6.65
C PHE A 132 5.59 -0.09 7.12
N HIS A 133 6.42 -0.51 8.08
CA HIS A 133 7.54 0.31 8.53
C HIS A 133 8.60 0.52 7.44
N VAL A 134 8.95 -0.55 6.72
CA VAL A 134 9.87 -0.51 5.58
C VAL A 134 9.31 0.38 4.45
N PHE A 135 8.01 0.30 4.19
CA PHE A 135 7.31 1.15 3.22
C PHE A 135 7.50 2.64 3.56
N VAL A 136 7.22 3.04 4.81
CA VAL A 136 7.39 4.43 5.23
C VAL A 136 8.86 4.85 5.13
N GLU A 137 9.81 4.01 5.56
CA GLU A 137 11.24 4.31 5.47
C GLU A 137 11.72 4.49 4.03
N ARG A 138 11.21 3.69 3.09
CA ARG A 138 11.52 3.82 1.65
C ARG A 138 11.01 5.14 1.10
N ILE A 139 9.79 5.56 1.46
CA ILE A 139 9.25 6.86 1.07
C ILE A 139 10.14 7.99 1.60
N GLU A 140 10.44 7.96 2.90
CA GLU A 140 11.28 8.98 3.53
C GLU A 140 12.67 9.04 2.90
N ALA A 141 13.26 7.88 2.58
CA ALA A 141 14.55 7.81 1.90
C ALA A 141 14.47 8.36 0.47
N ALA A 142 13.40 8.08 -0.27
CA ALA A 142 13.19 8.60 -1.62
C ALA A 142 13.02 10.13 -1.62
N ILE A 143 12.25 10.69 -0.66
CA ILE A 143 12.12 12.14 -0.48
C ILE A 143 13.49 12.77 -0.21
N LYS A 144 14.28 12.17 0.69
CA LYS A 144 15.64 12.66 1.00
C LYS A 144 16.60 12.62 -0.18
N ARG A 145 16.44 11.67 -1.12
CA ARG A 145 17.28 11.58 -2.33
C ARG A 145 16.90 12.63 -3.38
N ARG A 146 15.67 13.14 -3.37
CA ARG A 146 15.17 14.15 -4.30
C ARG A 146 15.47 15.59 -3.85
N LYS A 147 15.89 15.80 -2.59
CA LYS A 147 16.30 17.10 -2.02
C LYS A 147 17.82 17.24 -2.06
#